data_AF-A0A8H3SQV8-F1
#
_entry.id   AF-A0A8H3SQV8-F1
#
_cell.length_a   1.000
_cell.length_b   1.000
_cell.length_c   1.000
_cell.angle_alpha   90.00
_cell.angle_beta   90.00
_cell.angle_gamma   90.00
#
_symmetry.space_group_name_H-M   'P 1'
#
loop_
_entity.id
_entity.type
_entity.pdbx_description
1 polymer ?
#
loop_
_entity_poly.entity_id
_entity_poly.type
_entity_poly.pdbx_seq_one_letter_code
_entity_poly.pdbx_strand_id
1 'polypeptide(L)'
;MSHELKVKGSLDVFKWWLFMTTDIIGEMSFGESFRMLEKGEKTQYSIDLEQLSTISPMRTTFPFLMKAGAMLPLPIFTKMVQASYRLNDYARQSVARHKAFIAKDPLNAKHTLFTKVIDAGDKGGLSEQEICNEARGFIGAGSDTTAVTLTYLVYAVCRDRRIRDKLVSELMEQLPETFTDRDTRSLP
;
A
#
# COMPACT_ATOMS: atom_id res chain seq x y z
N MET A 1 -13.97 11.32 3.69
CA MET A 1 -14.66 10.63 4.80
C MET A 1 -16.05 11.20 5.09
N SER A 2 -16.20 12.50 5.40
CA SER A 2 -17.49 13.08 5.84
C SER A 2 -18.65 12.90 4.85
N HIS A 3 -18.38 12.95 3.55
CA HIS A 3 -19.40 12.67 2.51
C HIS A 3 -19.92 11.24 2.60
N GLU A 4 -19.03 10.24 2.74
CA GLU A 4 -19.43 8.84 2.84
C GLU A 4 -20.27 8.56 4.09
N LEU A 5 -19.88 9.11 5.25
CA LEU A 5 -20.65 8.98 6.48
C LEU A 5 -22.06 9.58 6.34
N LYS A 6 -22.18 10.76 5.70
CA LYS A 6 -23.47 11.41 5.44
C LYS A 6 -24.37 10.58 4.52
N VAL A 7 -23.80 9.97 3.48
CA VAL A 7 -24.58 9.23 2.46
C VAL A 7 -24.93 7.82 2.92
N LYS A 8 -24.00 7.11 3.57
CA LYS A 8 -24.14 5.68 3.90
C LYS A 8 -24.45 5.41 5.38
N GLY A 9 -24.37 6.42 6.25
CA GLY A 9 -24.50 6.25 7.71
C GLY A 9 -23.37 5.46 8.37
N SER A 10 -22.35 5.05 7.60
CA SER A 10 -21.22 4.25 8.06
C SER A 10 -19.99 4.53 7.20
N LEU A 11 -18.81 4.15 7.71
CA LEU A 11 -17.53 4.28 7.01
C LEU A 11 -16.94 2.90 6.72
N ASP A 12 -16.48 2.69 5.49
CA ASP A 12 -15.63 1.56 5.14
C ASP A 12 -14.20 1.85 5.62
N VAL A 13 -13.91 1.40 6.84
CA VAL A 13 -12.63 1.65 7.52
C VAL A 13 -11.46 1.00 6.77
N PHE A 14 -11.66 -0.19 6.19
CA PHE A 14 -10.63 -0.87 5.39
C PHE A 14 -10.22 -0.05 4.17
N LYS A 15 -11.20 0.49 3.43
CA LYS A 15 -10.93 1.37 2.28
C LYS A 15 -10.03 2.55 2.66
N TRP A 16 -10.34 3.23 3.77
CA TRP A 16 -9.56 4.41 4.20
C TRP A 16 -8.16 4.04 4.68
N TRP A 17 -8.00 2.90 5.36
CA TRP A 17 -6.67 2.38 5.70
C TRP A 17 -5.87 2.06 4.44
N LEU A 18 -6.47 1.37 3.47
CA LEU A 18 -5.80 1.03 2.21
C LEU A 18 -5.35 2.28 1.44
N PHE A 19 -6.16 3.33 1.42
CA PHE A 19 -5.79 4.58 0.73
C PHE A 19 -4.60 5.23 1.41
N MET A 20 -4.62 5.31 2.74
CA MET A 20 -3.51 5.90 3.49
C MET A 20 -2.22 5.09 3.37
N THR A 21 -2.27 3.78 3.57
CA THR A 21 -1.06 2.95 3.52
C THR A 21 -0.45 2.95 2.13
N THR A 22 -1.29 3.01 1.08
CA THR A 22 -0.80 3.14 -0.30
C THR A 22 -0.14 4.50 -0.54
N ASP A 23 -0.76 5.59 -0.09
CA ASP A 23 -0.19 6.92 -0.25
C ASP A 23 1.15 7.06 0.49
N ILE A 24 1.23 6.52 1.72
CA ILE A 24 2.47 6.49 2.53
C ILE A 24 3.56 5.68 1.83
N ILE A 25 3.28 4.44 1.40
CA ILE A 25 4.31 3.61 0.77
C ILE A 25 4.75 4.18 -0.58
N GLY A 26 3.85 4.84 -1.31
CA GLY A 26 4.18 5.58 -2.52
C GLY A 26 5.17 6.71 -2.26
N GLU A 27 4.88 7.54 -1.26
CA GLU A 27 5.78 8.64 -0.90
C GLU A 27 7.13 8.15 -0.36
N MET A 28 7.14 7.12 0.49
CA MET A 28 8.38 6.54 1.02
C MET A 28 9.23 5.85 -0.06
N SER A 29 8.58 5.20 -1.04
CA SER A 29 9.27 4.43 -2.08
C SER A 29 9.72 5.29 -3.24
N PHE A 30 8.90 6.25 -3.68
CA PHE A 30 9.08 6.98 -4.95
C PHE A 30 9.02 8.50 -4.80
N GLY A 31 8.83 9.02 -3.57
CA GLY A 31 8.77 10.46 -3.30
C GLY A 31 7.45 11.11 -3.69
N GLU A 32 6.49 10.33 -4.21
CA GLU A 32 5.19 10.80 -4.69
C GLU A 32 4.06 9.90 -4.16
N SER A 33 3.03 10.53 -3.58
CA SER A 33 1.79 9.88 -3.15
C SER A 33 0.89 9.51 -4.34
N PHE A 34 0.14 8.41 -4.23
CA PHE A 34 -0.89 8.03 -5.19
C PHE A 34 -2.17 8.89 -5.09
N ARG A 35 -2.25 9.74 -4.05
CA ARG A 35 -3.35 10.67 -3.73
C ARG A 35 -4.70 9.97 -3.63
N MET A 36 -4.70 8.75 -3.11
CA MET A 36 -5.90 7.94 -2.92
C MET A 36 -6.78 8.51 -1.82
N LEU A 37 -6.17 9.05 -0.75
CA LEU A 37 -6.89 9.75 0.31
C LEU A 37 -7.59 11.01 -0.20
N GLU A 38 -6.89 11.80 -1.03
CA GLU A 38 -7.43 13.03 -1.63
C GLU A 38 -8.63 12.74 -2.52
N LYS A 39 -8.53 11.71 -3.38
CA LYS A 39 -9.63 11.27 -4.24
C LYS A 39 -10.81 10.71 -3.45
N GLY A 40 -10.53 9.92 -2.41
CA GLY A 40 -11.55 9.35 -1.52
C GLY A 40 -12.48 8.30 -2.16
N GLU A 41 -12.23 7.92 -3.41
CA GLU A 41 -13.01 6.94 -4.18
C GLU A 41 -12.15 5.77 -4.63
N LYS A 42 -12.73 4.55 -4.65
CA LYS A 42 -12.01 3.36 -5.12
C LYS A 42 -11.75 3.50 -6.62
N THR A 43 -10.49 3.56 -6.99
CA THR A 43 -10.06 3.58 -8.39
C THR A 43 -9.77 2.15 -8.85
N GLN A 44 -9.55 1.94 -10.16
CA GLN A 44 -9.12 0.65 -10.68
C GLN A 44 -7.83 0.16 -10.00
N TYR A 45 -6.93 1.08 -9.67
CA TYR A 45 -5.71 0.82 -8.92
C TYR A 45 -6.00 0.23 -7.53
N SER A 46 -6.93 0.82 -6.78
CA SER A 46 -7.37 0.29 -5.47
C SER A 46 -7.92 -1.13 -5.59
N ILE A 47 -8.76 -1.36 -6.61
CA ILE A 47 -9.38 -2.67 -6.86
C ILE A 47 -8.31 -3.71 -7.19
N ASP A 48 -7.31 -3.35 -7.99
CA ASP A 48 -6.22 -4.27 -8.36
C ASP A 48 -5.34 -4.62 -7.14
N LEU A 49 -5.09 -3.66 -6.25
CA LEU A 49 -4.37 -3.91 -4.99
C LEU A 49 -5.15 -4.84 -4.06
N GLU A 50 -6.44 -4.61 -3.85
CA GLU A 50 -7.29 -5.49 -3.03
C GLU A 50 -7.31 -6.93 -3.57
N GLN A 51 -7.23 -7.08 -4.89
CA GLN A 51 -7.21 -8.40 -5.53
C GLN A 51 -5.89 -9.15 -5.36
N LEU A 52 -4.75 -8.46 -5.14
CA LEU A 52 -3.44 -9.12 -4.97
C LEU A 52 -3.47 -10.20 -3.87
N SER A 53 -4.12 -9.89 -2.76
CA SER A 53 -4.16 -10.75 -1.57
C SER A 53 -5.01 -11.99 -1.76
N THR A 54 -5.91 -11.98 -2.74
CA THR A 54 -6.65 -13.18 -3.15
C THR A 54 -5.91 -13.97 -4.23
N ILE A 55 -5.25 -13.29 -5.17
CA ILE A 55 -4.65 -13.92 -6.35
C ILE A 55 -3.34 -14.63 -6.01
N SER A 56 -2.49 -14.02 -5.18
CA SER A 56 -1.14 -14.54 -4.90
C SER A 56 -1.19 -15.93 -4.25
N PRO A 57 -2.00 -16.16 -3.19
CA PRO A 57 -2.12 -17.48 -2.57
C PRO A 57 -2.75 -18.53 -3.49
N MET A 58 -3.71 -18.17 -4.34
CA MET A 58 -4.31 -19.11 -5.30
C MET A 58 -3.27 -19.62 -6.30
N ARG A 59 -2.38 -18.73 -6.77
CA ARG A 59 -1.30 -19.09 -7.69
C ARG A 59 -0.25 -19.99 -7.07
N THR A 60 0.13 -19.74 -5.81
CA THR A 60 1.15 -20.53 -5.11
C THR A 60 0.62 -21.89 -4.67
N THR A 61 -0.63 -21.95 -4.20
CA THR A 61 -1.23 -23.16 -3.64
C THR A 61 -1.79 -24.09 -4.73
N PHE A 62 -2.31 -23.53 -5.82
CA PHE A 62 -2.93 -24.30 -6.91
C PHE A 62 -2.33 -23.99 -8.29
N PRO A 63 -1.01 -24.16 -8.49
CA PRO A 63 -0.33 -23.73 -9.72
C PRO A 63 -0.84 -24.45 -10.97
N PHE A 64 -1.20 -25.74 -10.87
CA PHE A 64 -1.74 -26.51 -11.99
C PHE A 64 -3.17 -26.09 -12.35
N LEU A 65 -4.02 -25.84 -11.35
CA LEU A 65 -5.39 -25.35 -11.55
C LEU A 65 -5.37 -23.97 -12.23
N MET A 66 -4.47 -23.09 -11.83
CA MET A 66 -4.31 -21.77 -12.45
C MET A 66 -3.83 -21.89 -13.90
N LYS A 67 -2.90 -22.80 -14.21
CA LYS A 67 -2.42 -23.04 -15.58
C LYS A 67 -3.51 -23.63 -16.47
N ALA A 68 -4.25 -24.63 -16.00
CA ALA A 68 -5.37 -25.23 -16.73
C ALA A 68 -6.54 -24.25 -16.89
N GLY A 69 -6.83 -23.50 -15.83
CA GLY A 69 -7.86 -22.45 -15.82
C GLY A 69 -7.54 -21.30 -16.78
N ALA A 70 -6.28 -20.97 -17.01
CA ALA A 70 -5.87 -19.97 -18.00
C ALA A 70 -6.17 -20.38 -19.45
N MET A 71 -6.36 -21.68 -19.73
CA MET A 71 -6.83 -22.16 -21.04
C MET A 71 -8.35 -22.02 -21.20
N LEU A 72 -9.09 -21.86 -20.10
CA LEU A 72 -10.53 -21.63 -20.10
C LEU A 72 -10.79 -20.11 -20.08
N PRO A 73 -11.65 -19.57 -20.96
CA PRO A 73 -11.95 -18.14 -21.02
C PRO A 73 -12.91 -17.71 -19.89
N LEU A 74 -12.62 -18.10 -18.65
CA LEU A 74 -13.43 -17.72 -17.50
C LEU A 74 -13.07 -16.29 -17.06
N PRO A 75 -14.06 -15.41 -16.82
CA PRO A 75 -13.82 -14.01 -16.49
C PRO A 75 -12.91 -13.78 -15.29
N ILE A 76 -12.88 -14.72 -14.34
CA ILE A 76 -12.04 -14.61 -13.14
C ILE A 76 -10.55 -14.64 -13.50
N PHE A 77 -10.11 -15.58 -14.35
CA PHE A 77 -8.71 -15.69 -14.74
C PHE A 77 -8.26 -14.52 -15.61
N THR A 78 -9.11 -14.09 -16.55
CA THR A 78 -8.83 -12.91 -17.39
C THR A 78 -8.67 -11.65 -16.53
N LYS A 79 -9.54 -11.43 -15.53
CA LYS A 79 -9.44 -10.30 -14.62
C LYS A 79 -8.15 -10.34 -13.78
N MET A 80 -7.76 -11.51 -13.27
CA MET A 80 -6.50 -11.66 -12.51
C MET A 80 -5.27 -11.31 -13.35
N VAL A 81 -5.21 -11.83 -14.59
CA VAL A 81 -4.12 -11.56 -15.52
C VAL A 81 -4.05 -10.07 -15.82
N GLN A 82 -5.18 -9.43 -16.14
CA GLN A 82 -5.26 -8.00 -16.40
C GLN A 82 -4.85 -7.16 -15.18
N ALA A 83 -5.28 -7.52 -13.97
CA ALA A 83 -4.86 -6.84 -12.74
C ALA A 83 -3.34 -6.95 -12.53
N SER A 84 -2.75 -8.13 -12.77
CA SER A 84 -1.31 -8.30 -12.71
C SER A 84 -0.55 -7.44 -13.73
N TYR A 85 -1.08 -7.28 -14.95
CA TYR A 85 -0.51 -6.37 -15.95
C TYR A 85 -0.60 -4.91 -15.52
N ARG A 86 -1.76 -4.47 -15.03
CA ARG A 86 -1.95 -3.09 -14.54
C ARG A 86 -1.01 -2.78 -13.37
N LEU A 87 -0.86 -3.70 -12.42
CA LEU A 87 0.07 -3.53 -11.29
C LEU A 87 1.54 -3.43 -11.72
N ASN A 88 1.95 -4.21 -12.72
CA ASN A 88 3.28 -4.06 -13.31
C ASN A 88 3.45 -2.70 -13.98
N ASP A 89 2.43 -2.24 -14.71
CA ASP A 89 2.45 -0.93 -15.37
C ASP A 89 2.51 0.21 -14.36
N TYR A 90 1.74 0.13 -13.27
CA TYR A 90 1.80 1.10 -12.18
C TYR A 90 3.18 1.17 -11.55
N ALA A 91 3.80 0.02 -11.26
CA ALA A 91 5.16 -0.02 -10.74
C ALA A 91 6.17 0.61 -11.71
N ARG A 92 6.08 0.28 -13.01
CA ARG A 92 6.93 0.87 -14.04
C ARG A 92 6.78 2.37 -14.14
N GLN A 93 5.54 2.87 -14.14
CA GLN A 93 5.26 4.29 -14.19
C GLN A 93 5.80 5.01 -12.95
N SER A 94 5.65 4.44 -11.75
CA SER A 94 6.19 5.02 -10.51
C SER A 94 7.71 5.08 -10.52
N VAL A 95 8.39 4.02 -10.96
CA VAL A 95 9.85 4.02 -11.12
C VAL A 95 10.30 5.04 -12.17
N ALA A 96 9.61 5.13 -13.30
CA ALA A 96 9.94 6.09 -14.36
C ALA A 96 9.76 7.55 -13.88
N ARG A 97 8.65 7.86 -13.19
CA ARG A 97 8.43 9.19 -12.60
C ARG A 97 9.50 9.54 -11.57
N HIS A 98 9.86 8.59 -10.72
CA HIS A 98 10.91 8.77 -9.72
C HIS A 98 12.29 9.05 -10.35
N LYS A 99 12.69 8.26 -11.36
CA LYS A 99 13.92 8.51 -12.13
C LYS A 99 13.93 9.89 -12.78
N ALA A 100 12.81 10.30 -13.39
CA ALA A 100 12.68 11.61 -14.01
C ALA A 100 12.77 12.76 -12.97
N PHE A 101 12.21 12.57 -11.78
CA PHE A 101 12.30 13.53 -10.68
C PHE A 101 13.75 13.71 -10.20
N ILE A 102 14.46 12.60 -9.95
CA ILE A 102 15.88 12.62 -9.57
C ILE A 102 16.72 13.31 -10.65
N ALA A 103 16.49 13.01 -11.92
CA ALA A 103 17.24 13.60 -13.03
C ALA A 103 17.01 15.12 -13.17
N LYS A 104 15.81 15.61 -12.82
CA LYS A 104 15.44 17.03 -12.93
C LYS A 104 15.98 17.85 -11.77
N ASP A 105 16.01 17.29 -10.56
CA ASP A 105 16.49 17.99 -9.37
C ASP A 105 17.30 17.06 -8.46
N PRO A 106 18.57 16.76 -8.82
CA PRO A 106 19.40 15.83 -8.07
C PRO A 106 19.71 16.28 -6.64
N LEU A 107 19.69 17.60 -6.38
CA LEU A 107 20.05 18.18 -5.09
C LEU A 107 18.86 18.21 -4.12
N ASN A 108 17.61 18.30 -4.62
CA ASN A 108 16.40 18.24 -3.79
C ASN A 108 15.64 16.91 -3.93
N ALA A 109 16.19 15.91 -4.63
CA ALA A 109 15.58 14.61 -4.73
C ALA A 109 15.40 14.00 -3.33
N LYS A 110 14.14 13.83 -2.88
CA LYS A 110 13.83 13.15 -1.62
C LYS A 110 14.57 11.81 -1.58
N HIS A 111 15.30 11.55 -0.49
CA HIS A 111 15.90 10.24 -0.26
C HIS A 111 14.79 9.22 0.02
N THR A 112 14.45 8.45 -1.00
CA THR A 112 13.45 7.39 -0.92
C THR A 112 14.11 6.03 -0.84
N LEU A 113 13.33 4.98 -0.60
CA LEU A 113 13.80 3.60 -0.63
C LEU A 113 14.37 3.24 -2.02
N PHE A 114 13.76 3.73 -3.11
CA PHE A 114 14.22 3.42 -4.47
C PHE A 114 15.36 4.30 -4.97
N THR A 115 15.65 5.44 -4.33
CA THR A 115 16.83 6.25 -4.69
C THR A 115 18.10 5.40 -4.59
N LYS A 116 18.29 4.69 -3.47
CA LYS A 116 19.45 3.80 -3.28
C LYS A 116 19.48 2.61 -4.24
N VAL A 117 18.31 2.06 -4.55
CA VAL A 117 18.17 0.92 -5.47
C VAL A 117 18.56 1.32 -6.89
N ILE A 118 18.15 2.52 -7.33
CA ILE A 118 18.46 3.06 -8.65
C ILE A 118 19.95 3.44 -8.73
N ASP A 119 20.50 4.12 -7.72
CA ASP A 119 21.90 4.56 -7.69
C ASP A 119 22.90 3.40 -7.69
N ALA A 120 22.51 2.24 -7.16
CA ALA A 120 23.33 1.04 -7.18
C ALA A 120 23.45 0.41 -8.60
N GLY A 121 22.51 0.70 -9.51
CA GLY A 121 22.43 0.10 -10.85
C GLY A 121 23.72 0.22 -11.67
N ASP A 122 24.35 1.39 -11.63
CA ASP A 122 25.58 1.66 -12.41
C ASP A 122 26.84 0.96 -11.84
N LYS A 123 26.74 0.34 -10.66
CA LYS A 123 27.85 -0.34 -9.95
C LYS A 123 27.60 -1.84 -9.72
N GLY A 124 26.77 -2.46 -10.57
CA GLY A 124 26.35 -3.86 -10.43
C GLY A 124 25.04 -4.04 -9.65
N GLY A 125 24.15 -3.05 -9.71
CA GLY A 125 22.83 -3.10 -9.09
C GLY A 125 21.77 -3.81 -9.94
N LEU A 126 20.52 -3.68 -9.53
CA LEU A 126 19.38 -4.36 -10.16
C LEU A 126 19.13 -3.85 -11.58
N SER A 127 18.75 -4.76 -12.49
CA SER A 127 18.25 -4.41 -13.81
C SER A 127 16.93 -3.62 -13.71
N GLU A 128 16.55 -2.90 -14.78
CA GLU A 128 15.28 -2.14 -14.79
C GLU A 128 14.07 -3.03 -14.48
N GLN A 129 14.07 -4.27 -14.99
CA GLN A 129 13.01 -5.22 -14.74
C GLN A 129 12.96 -5.64 -13.26
N GLU A 130 14.11 -5.89 -12.63
CA GLU A 130 14.20 -6.21 -11.21
C GLU A 130 13.76 -5.03 -10.35
N ILE A 131 14.17 -3.80 -10.68
CA ILE A 131 13.70 -2.59 -9.99
C ILE A 131 12.17 -2.47 -10.08
N CYS A 132 11.57 -2.71 -11.25
CA CYS A 132 10.12 -2.68 -11.40
C CYS A 132 9.42 -3.80 -10.60
N ASN A 133 10.03 -4.99 -10.52
CA ASN A 133 9.51 -6.10 -9.73
C ASN A 133 9.54 -5.76 -8.23
N GLU A 134 10.64 -5.19 -7.73
CA GLU A 134 10.75 -4.70 -6.35
C GLU A 134 9.71 -3.60 -6.08
N ALA A 135 9.56 -2.65 -7.01
CA ALA A 135 8.58 -1.57 -6.87
C ALA A 135 7.16 -2.11 -6.72
N ARG A 136 6.78 -3.11 -7.53
CA ARG A 136 5.51 -3.81 -7.37
C ARG A 136 5.38 -4.50 -6.02
N GLY A 137 6.46 -5.12 -5.53
CA GLY A 137 6.54 -5.76 -4.22
C GLY A 137 6.25 -4.77 -3.09
N PHE A 138 6.96 -3.64 -3.05
CA PHE A 138 6.77 -2.59 -2.04
C PHE A 138 5.35 -2.02 -2.06
N ILE A 139 4.84 -1.67 -3.24
CA ILE A 139 3.47 -1.17 -3.41
C ILE A 139 2.46 -2.17 -2.84
N GLY A 140 2.52 -3.44 -3.27
CA GLY A 140 1.54 -4.44 -2.84
C GLY A 140 1.66 -4.79 -1.36
N ALA A 141 2.87 -5.12 -0.90
CA ALA A 141 3.11 -5.58 0.45
C ALA A 141 2.91 -4.48 1.50
N GLY A 142 3.39 -3.26 1.25
CA GLY A 142 3.27 -2.15 2.20
C GLY A 142 1.84 -1.60 2.31
N SER A 143 1.07 -1.65 1.23
CA SER A 143 -0.31 -1.15 1.22
C SER A 143 -1.26 -2.11 1.94
N ASP A 144 -1.41 -3.33 1.42
CA ASP A 144 -2.50 -4.21 1.83
C ASP A 144 -2.29 -4.81 3.23
N THR A 145 -1.09 -5.32 3.51
CA THR A 145 -0.83 -5.99 4.81
C THR A 145 -1.01 -5.03 5.99
N THR A 146 -0.53 -3.78 5.85
CA THR A 146 -0.69 -2.72 6.84
C THR A 146 -2.15 -2.32 6.97
N ALA A 147 -2.88 -2.18 5.86
CA ALA A 147 -4.30 -1.80 5.89
C ALA A 147 -5.17 -2.86 6.57
N VAL A 148 -4.94 -4.14 6.25
CA VAL A 148 -5.60 -5.27 6.90
C VAL A 148 -5.29 -5.28 8.39
N THR A 149 -4.03 -5.12 8.77
CA THR A 149 -3.60 -5.10 10.18
C THR A 149 -4.29 -3.99 10.96
N LEU A 150 -4.26 -2.76 10.45
CA LEU A 150 -4.91 -1.61 11.08
C LEU A 150 -6.44 -1.79 11.18
N THR A 151 -7.05 -2.38 10.16
CA THR A 151 -8.50 -2.68 10.16
C THR A 151 -8.86 -3.63 11.30
N TYR A 152 -8.14 -4.75 11.42
CA TYR A 152 -8.42 -5.73 12.47
C TYR A 152 -8.01 -5.24 13.85
N LEU A 153 -6.94 -4.45 13.96
CA LEU A 153 -6.55 -3.81 15.21
C LEU A 153 -7.66 -2.89 15.72
N VAL A 154 -8.14 -1.97 14.88
CA VAL A 154 -9.22 -1.05 15.24
C VAL A 154 -10.49 -1.83 15.58
N TYR A 155 -10.84 -2.85 14.79
CA TYR A 155 -11.99 -3.72 15.10
C TYR A 155 -11.85 -4.38 16.48
N ALA A 156 -10.70 -4.97 16.79
CA ALA A 156 -10.45 -5.65 18.06
C ALA A 156 -10.51 -4.68 19.25
N VAL A 157 -9.89 -3.49 19.11
CA VAL A 157 -9.90 -2.44 20.13
C VAL A 157 -11.32 -1.91 20.36
N CYS A 158 -12.06 -1.59 19.30
CA CYS A 158 -13.41 -1.04 19.42
C CYS A 158 -14.44 -2.05 19.98
N ARG A 159 -14.18 -3.36 19.85
CA ARG A 159 -15.08 -4.42 20.32
C ARG A 159 -15.02 -4.62 21.84
N ASP A 160 -13.88 -4.35 22.48
CA ASP A 160 -13.73 -4.43 23.94
C ASP A 160 -13.51 -3.02 24.52
N ARG A 161 -14.54 -2.48 25.18
CA ARG A 161 -14.49 -1.15 25.81
C ARG A 161 -13.35 -1.03 26.82
N ARG A 162 -13.02 -2.10 27.56
CA ARG A 162 -11.93 -2.08 28.54
C ARG A 162 -10.58 -1.88 27.85
N ILE A 163 -10.36 -2.53 26.71
CA ILE A 163 -9.13 -2.35 25.92
C ILE A 163 -9.09 -0.95 25.33
N ARG A 164 -10.18 -0.51 24.69
CA ARG A 164 -10.28 0.83 24.12
C ARG A 164 -10.01 1.92 25.14
N ASP A 165 -10.71 1.87 26.28
CA ASP A 165 -10.65 2.94 27.28
C ASP A 165 -9.25 2.98 27.91
N LYS A 166 -8.64 1.83 28.18
CA LYS A 166 -7.25 1.76 28.65
C LYS A 166 -6.27 2.38 27.63
N LEU A 167 -6.37 1.98 26.35
CA LEU A 167 -5.47 2.48 25.30
C LEU A 167 -5.64 3.98 25.07
N VAL A 168 -6.88 4.50 25.08
CA VAL A 168 -7.13 5.94 24.96
C VAL A 168 -6.58 6.68 26.18
N SER A 169 -6.82 6.22 27.40
CA SER A 169 -6.25 6.82 28.61
C SER A 169 -4.73 6.86 28.57
N GLU A 170 -4.09 5.76 28.18
CA GLU A 170 -2.62 5.69 28.06
C GLU A 170 -2.07 6.73 27.08
N LEU A 171 -2.68 6.85 25.90
CA LEU A 171 -2.28 7.84 24.90
C LEU A 171 -2.53 9.29 25.38
N MET A 172 -3.68 9.56 26.02
CA MET A 172 -4.04 10.91 26.45
C MET A 172 -3.27 11.37 27.70
N GLU A 173 -2.85 10.45 28.57
CA GLU A 173 -2.15 10.77 29.81
C GLU A 173 -0.63 10.83 29.65
N GLN A 174 -0.06 10.02 28.74
CA GLN A 174 1.39 9.88 28.60
C GLN A 174 1.98 10.62 27.40
N LEU A 175 1.18 10.96 26.38
CA LEU A 175 1.66 11.72 25.24
C LEU A 175 1.28 13.21 25.36
N PRO A 176 2.21 14.13 25.05
CA PRO A 176 1.88 15.54 24.89
C PRO A 176 0.96 15.77 23.67
N GLU A 177 0.28 16.92 23.63
CA GLU A 177 -0.61 17.31 22.51
C GLU A 177 0.11 17.23 21.15
N THR A 178 1.39 17.60 21.12
CA THR A 178 2.29 17.40 19.99
C THR A 178 3.34 16.36 20.35
N PHE A 179 3.32 15.20 19.69
CA PHE A 179 4.27 14.12 19.91
C PHE A 179 4.91 13.66 18.58
N THR A 180 6.01 12.92 18.69
CA THR A 180 6.77 12.32 17.60
C THR A 180 6.76 10.79 17.72
N ASP A 181 7.30 10.08 16.72
CA ASP A 181 7.47 8.62 16.78
C ASP A 181 8.39 8.16 17.92
N ARG A 182 9.21 9.06 18.49
CA ARG A 182 10.09 8.73 19.60
C ARG A 182 9.34 8.65 20.92
N ASP A 183 8.37 9.54 21.11
CA ASP A 183 7.57 9.62 22.34
C ASP A 183 6.67 8.38 22.50
N THR A 184 6.24 7.79 21.38
CA THR A 184 5.43 6.56 21.40
C THR A 184 6.21 5.32 21.81
N ARG A 185 7.56 5.35 21.78
CA ARG A 185 8.40 4.19 22.14
C ARG A 185 8.47 3.94 23.64
N SER A 186 8.16 4.94 24.45
CA SER A 186 8.12 4.84 25.92
C SER A 186 6.76 4.42 26.46
N LEU A 187 5.75 4.25 25.58
CA LEU A 187 4.47 3.69 25.99
C LEU A 187 4.65 2.21 26.40
N PRO A 188 3.90 1.74 27.41
CA PRO A 188 4.07 0.42 28.02
C PRO A 188 3.73 -0.78 27.14
#